data_AF-A3Z1N7-F1
#
_entry.id   AF-A3Z1N7-F1
#
_cell.length_a   1.000
_cell.length_b   1.000
_cell.length_c   1.000
_cell.angle_alpha   90.00
_cell.angle_beta   90.00
_cell.angle_gamma   90.00
#
_symmetry.space_group_name_H-M   'P 1'
#
loop_
_entity.id
_entity.type
_entity.pdbx_description
1 polymer ?
#
loop_
_entity_poly.entity_id
_entity_poly.type
_entity_poly.pdbx_seq_one_letter_code
_entity_poly.pdbx_strand_id
1 'polypeptide(L)'
;MAERPILYSFRRCPYAIRARLALAAAGVRPGRDLEMRELNLKAKPPELLEASAKGTVPVLVLPADGTSAGQSHGAGSVIDQSLAVMRWALEYHDPGDLLRRADTPGHAAERALIEALIASNDGPFKHHLDRFKYSGRYPGADPEEHRAAALTILRDWNAQLPQLGDRPSLADLALLPFVRQFRLADPEGFEAAAGLTEVQAWLGRFLASPELTAVMAPPWAPRAAWRSPRWLYHLALAPEWRAARSHGVYRRSSRGLSLEDVGFIHASHSHQLEATHQRFYADADDVLLLTIDPRRLATAGIAVVEEPAPGSGELFPHIRGPLPLAAVLAWEPFPV
;
A
#
# COMPACT_ATOMS: atom_id res chain seq x y z
N MET A 1 -10.56 15.90 -17.29
CA MET A 1 -10.00 16.24 -15.96
C MET A 1 -8.60 15.65 -15.95
N ALA A 2 -7.57 16.42 -15.59
CA ALA A 2 -6.22 15.84 -15.47
C ALA A 2 -6.24 14.71 -14.43
N GLU A 3 -5.61 13.58 -14.74
CA GLU A 3 -5.51 12.48 -13.78
C GLU A 3 -4.63 12.93 -12.61
N ARG A 4 -5.01 12.60 -11.39
CA ARG A 4 -4.23 12.95 -10.20
C ARG A 4 -3.33 11.78 -9.80
N PRO A 5 -2.14 12.03 -9.23
CA PRO A 5 -1.35 10.97 -8.62
C PRO A 5 -2.18 10.16 -7.62
N ILE A 6 -1.95 8.85 -7.55
CA ILE A 6 -2.63 7.96 -6.62
C ILE A 6 -1.61 7.47 -5.60
N LEU A 7 -1.85 7.73 -4.31
CA LEU A 7 -1.08 7.16 -3.22
C LEU A 7 -1.86 5.99 -2.58
N TYR A 8 -1.35 4.78 -2.78
CA TYR A 8 -1.73 3.63 -1.98
C TYR A 8 -1.05 3.67 -0.62
N SER A 9 -1.84 3.69 0.45
CA SER A 9 -1.36 3.89 1.82
C SER A 9 -2.04 2.93 2.79
N PHE A 10 -1.42 2.74 3.95
CA PHE A 10 -2.04 2.07 5.09
C PHE A 10 -1.79 2.89 6.34
N ARG A 11 -2.86 3.31 7.03
CA ARG A 11 -2.81 4.33 8.07
C ARG A 11 -1.80 4.04 9.18
N ARG A 12 -1.58 2.76 9.50
CA ARG A 12 -0.69 2.32 10.60
C ARG A 12 0.70 1.85 10.13
N CYS A 13 0.95 1.77 8.82
CA CYS A 13 2.27 1.38 8.31
C CYS A 13 3.28 2.52 8.52
N PRO A 14 4.44 2.29 9.17
CA PRO A 14 5.40 3.35 9.44
C PRO A 14 5.99 3.92 8.14
N TYR A 15 6.26 3.07 7.14
CA TYR A 15 6.66 3.50 5.79
C TYR A 15 5.61 4.38 5.11
N ALA A 16 4.32 4.08 5.28
CA ALA A 16 3.26 4.89 4.68
C ALA A 16 3.01 6.19 5.45
N ILE A 17 3.32 6.23 6.76
CA ILE A 17 3.33 7.48 7.55
C ILE A 17 4.44 8.39 7.02
N ARG A 18 5.65 7.88 6.75
CA ARG A 18 6.75 8.66 6.15
C ARG A 18 6.33 9.41 4.89
N ALA A 19 5.75 8.67 3.94
CA ALA A 19 5.29 9.24 2.68
C ALA A 19 4.26 10.34 2.90
N ARG A 20 3.27 10.11 3.77
CA ARG A 20 2.24 11.11 4.08
C ARG A 20 2.82 12.36 4.77
N LEU A 21 3.79 12.19 5.68
CA LEU A 21 4.48 13.32 6.33
C LEU A 21 5.23 14.17 5.30
N ALA A 22 5.97 13.55 4.39
CA ALA A 22 6.70 14.30 3.35
C ALA A 22 5.77 14.98 2.34
N LEU A 23 4.68 14.32 1.95
CA LEU A 23 3.64 14.93 1.11
C LEU A 23 3.00 16.15 1.80
N ALA A 24 2.68 16.03 3.09
CA ALA A 24 2.14 17.15 3.86
C ALA A 24 3.15 18.30 3.99
N ALA A 25 4.43 18.00 4.26
CA ALA A 25 5.50 18.99 4.32
C ALA A 25 5.70 19.73 2.98
N ALA A 26 5.52 19.03 1.86
CA ALA A 26 5.53 19.61 0.52
C ALA A 26 4.25 20.41 0.17
N GLY A 27 3.23 20.38 1.03
CA GLY A 27 1.95 21.05 0.78
C GLY A 27 1.03 20.28 -0.18
N VAL A 28 1.31 19.01 -0.46
CA VAL A 28 0.50 18.14 -1.31
C VAL A 28 -0.69 17.61 -0.51
N ARG A 29 -1.91 18.02 -0.87
CA ARG A 29 -3.14 17.74 -0.13
C ARG A 29 -3.94 16.61 -0.77
N PRO A 30 -4.25 15.54 -0.03
CA PRO A 30 -5.15 14.49 -0.53
C PRO A 30 -6.54 15.05 -0.82
N GLY A 31 -7.18 14.56 -1.87
CA GLY A 31 -8.48 15.05 -2.36
C GLY A 31 -8.40 16.32 -3.21
N ARG A 32 -7.26 17.03 -3.19
CA ARG A 32 -6.99 18.17 -4.09
C ARG A 32 -5.91 17.80 -5.10
N ASP A 33 -4.70 17.56 -4.62
CA ASP A 33 -3.49 17.40 -5.43
C ASP A 33 -3.18 15.92 -5.74
N LEU A 34 -3.68 14.99 -4.91
CA LEU A 34 -3.58 13.54 -5.15
C LEU A 34 -4.82 12.79 -4.63
N GLU A 35 -5.05 11.58 -5.13
CA GLU A 35 -6.01 10.63 -4.56
C GLU A 35 -5.29 9.70 -3.56
N MET A 36 -5.79 9.60 -2.33
CA MET A 36 -5.23 8.69 -1.33
C MET A 36 -6.15 7.49 -1.12
N ARG A 37 -5.65 6.30 -1.40
CA ARG A 37 -6.37 5.03 -1.25
C ARG A 37 -5.86 4.28 -0.04
N GLU A 38 -6.70 4.16 1.00
CA GLU A 38 -6.38 3.30 2.14
C GLU A 38 -6.59 1.84 1.77
N LEU A 39 -5.62 1.01 2.14
CA LEU A 39 -5.61 -0.42 1.81
C LEU A 39 -5.81 -1.31 3.03
N ASN A 40 -6.51 -2.43 2.82
CA ASN A 40 -6.44 -3.57 3.71
C ASN A 40 -5.32 -4.51 3.25
N LEU A 41 -4.22 -4.60 4.02
CA LEU A 41 -3.08 -5.43 3.63
C LEU A 41 -3.38 -6.95 3.59
N LYS A 42 -4.49 -7.40 4.18
CA LYS A 42 -4.97 -8.80 4.06
C LYS A 42 -5.73 -9.06 2.75
N ALA A 43 -6.22 -8.02 2.09
CA ALA A 43 -6.97 -8.06 0.84
C ALA A 43 -6.44 -6.97 -0.08
N LYS A 44 -5.28 -7.24 -0.70
CA LYS A 44 -4.59 -6.27 -1.54
C LYS A 44 -5.38 -6.08 -2.85
N PRO A 45 -5.72 -4.84 -3.22
CA PRO A 45 -6.47 -4.60 -4.45
C PRO A 45 -5.62 -5.01 -5.67
N PRO A 46 -6.23 -5.60 -6.70
CA PRO A 46 -5.56 -5.96 -7.96
C PRO A 46 -4.73 -4.83 -8.58
N GLU A 47 -5.18 -3.59 -8.42
CA GLU A 47 -4.54 -2.38 -8.92
C GLU A 47 -3.21 -2.07 -8.23
N LEU A 48 -3.11 -2.36 -6.93
CA LEU A 48 -1.83 -2.27 -6.23
C LEU A 48 -0.86 -3.31 -6.77
N LEU A 49 -1.34 -4.53 -6.99
CA LEU A 49 -0.53 -5.64 -7.47
C LEU A 49 -0.05 -5.42 -8.92
N GLU A 50 -0.85 -4.70 -9.70
CA GLU A 50 -0.48 -4.25 -11.04
C GLU A 50 0.54 -3.11 -10.98
N ALA A 51 0.32 -2.11 -10.13
CA ALA A 51 1.23 -0.98 -9.98
C ALA A 51 2.61 -1.39 -9.40
N SER A 52 2.64 -2.27 -8.40
CA SER A 52 3.87 -2.74 -7.76
C SER A 52 3.84 -4.24 -7.50
N ALA A 53 4.82 -4.95 -8.09
CA ALA A 53 5.03 -6.37 -7.84
C ALA A 53 5.29 -6.70 -6.37
N LYS A 54 5.80 -5.74 -5.56
CA LYS A 54 5.99 -5.92 -4.12
C LYS A 54 4.66 -6.03 -3.38
N GLY A 55 3.62 -5.35 -3.89
CA GLY A 55 2.31 -5.28 -3.26
C GLY A 55 2.37 -4.77 -1.82
N THR A 56 3.31 -3.86 -1.52
CA THR A 56 3.51 -3.24 -0.20
C THR A 56 3.27 -1.75 -0.31
N VAL A 57 2.90 -1.11 0.80
CA VAL A 57 2.67 0.34 0.86
C VAL A 57 3.85 1.06 1.53
N PRO A 58 4.12 2.33 1.16
CA PRO A 58 3.37 3.16 0.22
C PRO A 58 3.73 2.86 -1.26
N VAL A 59 2.77 3.09 -2.16
CA VAL A 59 3.00 3.13 -3.61
C VAL A 59 2.37 4.40 -4.16
N LEU A 60 3.17 5.22 -4.84
CA LEU A 60 2.70 6.40 -5.56
C LEU A 60 2.69 6.08 -7.05
N VAL A 61 1.55 6.27 -7.69
CA VAL A 61 1.38 6.13 -9.15
C VAL A 61 1.22 7.54 -9.72
N LEU A 62 2.09 7.90 -10.67
CA LEU A 62 2.05 9.18 -11.34
C LEU A 62 1.18 9.11 -12.61
N PRO A 63 0.43 10.17 -12.95
CA PRO A 63 -0.37 10.25 -14.18
C PRO A 63 0.48 10.05 -15.44
N ALA A 64 -0.10 9.38 -16.44
CA ALA A 64 0.54 9.15 -17.74
C ALA A 64 0.61 10.40 -18.62
N ASP A 65 -0.23 11.40 -18.35
CA ASP A 65 -0.29 12.67 -19.08
C ASP A 65 0.85 13.64 -18.71
N GLY A 66 1.75 13.24 -17.79
CA GLY A 66 2.91 14.05 -17.38
C GLY A 66 2.55 15.29 -16.56
N THR A 67 1.30 15.39 -16.10
CA THR A 67 0.86 16.50 -15.23
C THR A 67 1.36 16.37 -13.79
N SER A 68 2.10 15.30 -13.48
CA SER A 68 2.71 15.07 -12.17
C SER A 68 3.88 16.00 -11.94
N ALA A 69 3.83 16.70 -10.82
CA ALA A 69 4.86 17.63 -10.42
C ALA A 69 5.98 16.91 -9.62
N GLY A 70 7.24 17.10 -10.02
CA GLY A 70 8.43 16.44 -9.46
C GLY A 70 9.30 15.83 -10.58
N GLN A 71 10.36 16.53 -10.99
CA GLN A 71 11.08 16.31 -12.26
C GLN A 71 11.99 15.06 -12.31
N SER A 72 12.10 14.28 -11.23
CA SER A 72 13.01 13.13 -11.17
C SER A 72 12.42 11.83 -11.72
N HIS A 73 11.10 11.76 -11.91
CA HIS A 73 10.40 10.57 -12.38
C HIS A 73 9.53 10.91 -13.60
N GLY A 74 9.56 10.05 -14.62
CA GLY A 74 8.80 10.25 -15.85
C GLY A 74 7.29 10.08 -15.67
N ALA A 75 6.52 10.58 -16.63
CA ALA A 75 5.08 10.37 -16.71
C ALA A 75 4.72 8.87 -16.66
N GLY A 76 3.65 8.51 -15.95
CA GLY A 76 3.20 7.12 -15.82
C GLY A 76 4.08 6.23 -14.93
N SER A 77 5.07 6.80 -14.23
CA SER A 77 5.96 6.02 -13.36
C SER A 77 5.27 5.60 -12.04
N VAL A 78 5.79 4.52 -11.47
CA VAL A 78 5.39 4.01 -10.16
C VAL A 78 6.58 4.10 -9.20
N ILE A 79 6.34 4.69 -8.02
CA ILE A 79 7.32 4.83 -6.94
C ILE A 79 6.84 3.98 -5.77
N ASP A 80 7.50 2.84 -5.52
CA ASP A 80 7.07 1.84 -4.53
C ASP A 80 8.03 1.71 -3.33
N GLN A 81 8.82 2.75 -3.07
CA GLN A 81 9.72 2.87 -1.91
C GLN A 81 9.39 4.15 -1.13
N SER A 82 9.20 4.03 0.19
CA SER A 82 8.76 5.19 0.99
C SER A 82 9.73 6.36 0.92
N LEU A 83 11.04 6.11 0.95
CA LEU A 83 12.05 7.17 0.89
C LEU A 83 12.05 7.86 -0.48
N ALA A 84 11.82 7.11 -1.56
CA ALA A 84 11.68 7.69 -2.89
C ALA A 84 10.40 8.55 -3.00
N VAL A 85 9.28 8.12 -2.42
CA VAL A 85 8.06 8.94 -2.33
C VAL A 85 8.30 10.22 -1.53
N MET A 86 9.05 10.15 -0.42
CA MET A 86 9.41 11.33 0.37
C MET A 86 10.25 12.31 -0.45
N ARG A 87 11.29 11.81 -1.14
CA ARG A 87 12.16 12.64 -1.97
C ARG A 87 11.40 13.25 -3.14
N TRP A 88 10.53 12.49 -3.81
CA TRP A 88 9.65 13.00 -4.86
C TRP A 88 8.78 14.16 -4.36
N ALA A 89 8.17 14.04 -3.18
CA ALA A 89 7.35 15.10 -2.61
C ALA A 89 8.16 16.37 -2.33
N LEU A 90 9.34 16.22 -1.71
CA LEU A 90 10.20 17.34 -1.35
C LEU A 90 10.99 17.91 -2.55
N GLU A 91 11.10 17.18 -3.66
CA GLU A 91 11.59 17.71 -4.94
C GLU A 91 10.58 18.66 -5.57
N TYR A 92 9.29 18.37 -5.39
CA TYR A 92 8.24 19.26 -5.86
C TYR A 92 8.22 20.58 -5.09
N HIS A 93 8.27 20.51 -3.75
CA HIS A 93 8.28 21.69 -2.89
C HIS A 93 8.84 21.34 -1.50
N ASP A 94 9.88 22.04 -1.07
CA ASP A 94 10.52 21.83 0.24
C ASP A 94 10.70 23.16 0.98
N PRO A 95 9.61 23.77 1.47
CA PRO A 95 9.65 25.09 2.11
C PRO A 95 10.41 25.07 3.44
N GLY A 96 10.60 23.89 4.05
CA GLY A 96 11.34 23.73 5.31
C GLY A 96 12.81 23.36 5.13
N ASP A 97 13.30 23.21 3.89
CA ASP A 97 14.66 22.73 3.59
C ASP A 97 14.99 21.42 4.32
N LEU A 98 14.04 20.47 4.31
CA LEU A 98 14.16 19.16 4.95
C LEU A 98 15.24 18.32 4.29
N LEU A 99 15.44 18.50 2.98
CA LEU A 99 16.48 17.82 2.21
C LEU A 99 17.85 18.51 2.31
N ARG A 100 17.94 19.67 2.97
CA ARG A 100 19.17 20.48 3.08
C ARG A 100 19.77 20.72 1.70
N ARG A 101 18.96 21.20 0.75
CA ARG A 101 19.35 21.31 -0.68
C ARG A 101 20.32 22.43 -0.94
N ALA A 102 20.17 23.53 -0.21
CA ALA A 102 21.03 24.70 -0.38
C ALA A 102 22.49 24.32 -0.11
N ASP A 103 23.42 24.90 -0.87
CA ASP A 103 24.85 24.74 -0.65
C ASP A 103 25.35 25.68 0.46
N THR A 104 24.81 25.46 1.66
CA THR A 104 25.16 26.20 2.87
C THR A 104 26.24 25.44 3.65
N PRO A 105 27.23 26.11 4.27
CA PRO A 105 28.18 25.45 5.15
C PRO A 105 27.48 24.57 6.19
N GLY A 106 27.92 23.33 6.32
CA GLY A 106 27.33 22.33 7.23
C GLY A 106 26.28 21.42 6.58
N HIS A 107 25.55 21.86 5.56
CA HIS A 107 24.50 21.02 4.94
C HIS A 107 25.04 19.72 4.34
N ALA A 108 26.27 19.71 3.80
CA ALA A 108 26.88 18.47 3.32
C ALA A 108 27.07 17.43 4.44
N ALA A 109 27.50 17.88 5.63
CA ALA A 109 27.65 17.02 6.79
C ALA A 109 26.29 16.58 7.35
N GLU A 110 25.31 17.49 7.42
CA GLU A 110 23.94 17.16 7.83
C GLU A 110 23.31 16.13 6.89
N ARG A 111 23.44 16.28 5.57
CA ARG A 111 22.96 15.28 4.60
C ARG A 111 23.60 13.91 4.83
N ALA A 112 24.92 13.86 5.06
CA ALA A 112 25.60 12.60 5.35
C ALA A 112 25.08 11.93 6.64
N LEU A 113 24.86 12.73 7.69
CA LEU A 113 24.30 12.24 8.95
C LEU A 113 22.84 11.77 8.79
N ILE A 114 22.01 12.53 8.06
CA ILE A 114 20.63 12.17 7.73
C ILE A 114 20.58 10.81 7.01
N GLU A 115 21.41 10.62 5.99
CA GLU A 115 21.48 9.34 5.26
C GLU A 115 21.95 8.19 6.15
N ALA A 116 22.94 8.41 7.02
CA ALA A 116 23.41 7.40 7.97
C ALA A 116 22.32 6.99 8.97
N LEU A 117 21.59 7.95 9.53
CA LEU A 117 20.44 7.72 10.43
C LEU A 117 19.34 6.92 9.72
N ILE A 118 18.99 7.28 8.48
CA ILE A 118 17.99 6.57 7.67
C ILE A 118 18.45 5.14 7.37
N ALA A 119 19.71 4.94 7.01
CA ALA A 119 20.27 3.61 6.76
C ALA A 119 20.25 2.74 8.03
N SER A 120 20.62 3.31 9.18
CA SER A 120 20.51 2.64 10.49
C SER A 120 19.06 2.30 10.83
N ASN A 121 18.10 3.15 10.46
CA ASN A 121 16.69 2.89 10.69
C ASN A 121 16.21 1.71 9.83
N ASP A 122 16.45 1.79 8.52
CA ASP A 122 15.87 0.86 7.55
C ASP A 122 16.56 -0.50 7.53
N GLY A 123 17.79 -0.58 8.04
CA GLY A 123 18.52 -1.81 8.26
C GLY A 123 18.38 -2.32 9.71
N PRO A 124 19.40 -2.10 10.57
CA PRO A 124 19.50 -2.76 11.86
C PRO A 124 18.35 -2.42 12.82
N PHE A 125 17.95 -1.15 12.96
CA PHE A 125 16.86 -0.81 13.89
C PHE A 125 15.55 -1.49 13.51
N LYS A 126 15.17 -1.44 12.23
CA LYS A 126 13.97 -2.13 11.73
C LYS A 126 14.04 -3.64 11.94
N HIS A 127 15.20 -4.25 11.71
CA HIS A 127 15.42 -5.67 11.96
C HIS A 127 15.11 -6.06 13.41
N HIS A 128 15.61 -5.29 14.37
CA HIS A 128 15.39 -5.53 15.80
C HIS A 128 13.96 -5.18 16.22
N LEU A 129 13.42 -4.04 15.77
CA LEU A 129 12.04 -3.63 16.01
C LEU A 129 11.03 -4.71 15.59
N ASP A 130 11.21 -5.31 14.41
CA ASP A 130 10.29 -6.33 13.92
C ASP A 130 10.28 -7.58 14.80
N ARG A 131 11.44 -8.04 15.26
CA ARG A 131 11.56 -9.25 16.08
C ARG A 131 11.11 -9.02 17.52
N PHE A 132 11.34 -7.83 18.04
CA PHE A 132 10.80 -7.43 19.33
C PHE A 132 9.26 -7.33 19.28
N LYS A 133 8.73 -6.53 18.36
CA LYS A 133 7.29 -6.22 18.30
C LYS A 133 6.41 -7.35 17.77
N TYR A 134 6.93 -8.13 16.82
CA TYR A 134 6.20 -9.21 16.16
C TYR A 134 6.86 -10.57 16.40
N SER A 135 7.32 -10.82 17.63
CA SER A 135 8.04 -12.03 18.04
C SER A 135 7.40 -13.34 17.56
N GLY A 136 6.07 -13.45 17.58
CA GLY A 136 5.35 -14.61 17.07
C GLY A 136 5.53 -14.91 15.56
N ARG A 137 6.10 -13.98 14.79
CA ARG A 137 6.46 -14.18 13.37
C ARG A 137 7.90 -14.66 13.17
N TYR A 138 8.69 -14.71 14.23
CA TYR A 138 10.12 -15.03 14.18
C TYR A 138 10.48 -16.10 15.22
N PRO A 139 10.11 -17.38 14.97
CA PRO A 139 10.48 -18.48 15.86
C PRO A 139 12.00 -18.54 16.06
N GLY A 140 12.44 -18.69 17.31
CA GLY A 140 13.86 -18.79 17.68
C GLY A 140 14.59 -17.46 17.91
N ALA A 141 13.93 -16.31 17.68
CA ALA A 141 14.47 -15.01 18.09
C ALA A 141 14.05 -14.69 19.53
N ASP A 142 14.97 -14.21 20.37
CA ASP A 142 14.66 -13.70 21.70
C ASP A 142 14.20 -12.23 21.62
N PRO A 143 12.94 -11.90 21.95
CA PRO A 143 12.45 -10.53 21.90
C PRO A 143 13.24 -9.56 22.78
N GLU A 144 13.78 -10.01 23.92
CA GLU A 144 14.51 -9.15 24.84
C GLU A 144 15.92 -8.81 24.34
N GLU A 145 16.60 -9.75 23.68
CA GLU A 145 17.86 -9.48 22.98
C GLU A 145 17.65 -8.44 21.87
N HIS A 146 16.58 -8.59 21.08
CA HIS A 146 16.25 -7.62 20.03
C HIS A 146 15.82 -6.26 20.60
N ARG A 147 15.10 -6.24 21.72
CA ARG A 147 14.78 -5.00 22.45
C ARG A 147 16.04 -4.29 22.92
N ALA A 148 16.98 -5.02 23.54
CA ALA A 148 18.25 -4.46 24.02
C ALA A 148 19.10 -3.90 22.87
N ALA A 149 19.21 -4.62 21.74
CA ALA A 149 19.93 -4.16 20.57
C ALA A 149 19.28 -2.91 19.91
N ALA A 150 17.94 -2.85 19.86
CA ALA A 150 17.24 -1.66 19.39
C ALA A 150 17.49 -0.46 20.32
N LEU A 151 17.50 -0.66 21.64
CA LEU A 151 17.81 0.39 22.62
C LEU A 151 19.25 0.93 22.45
N THR A 152 20.22 0.08 22.11
CA THR A 152 21.58 0.53 21.80
C THR A 152 21.59 1.50 20.63
N ILE A 153 20.90 1.17 19.53
CA ILE A 153 20.80 2.06 18.37
C ILE A 153 20.09 3.38 18.72
N LEU A 154 19.04 3.32 19.54
CA LEU A 154 18.35 4.54 19.99
C LEU A 154 19.24 5.44 20.87
N ARG A 155 20.16 4.87 21.65
CA ARG A 155 21.16 5.67 22.41
C ARG A 155 22.17 6.33 21.47
N ASP A 156 22.58 5.67 20.41
CA ASP A 156 23.45 6.29 19.39
C ASP A 156 22.72 7.47 18.73
N TRP A 157 21.44 7.28 18.37
CA TRP A 157 20.61 8.35 17.82
C TRP A 157 20.39 9.49 18.81
N ASN A 158 20.29 9.20 20.11
CA ASN A 158 20.18 10.21 21.16
C ASN A 158 21.38 11.18 21.16
N ALA A 159 22.59 10.70 20.84
CA ALA A 159 23.77 11.54 20.72
C ALA A 159 23.89 12.23 19.35
N GLN A 160 23.29 11.67 18.30
CA GLN A 160 23.43 12.13 16.92
C GLN A 160 22.37 13.16 16.51
N LEU A 161 21.11 12.96 16.88
CA LEU A 161 19.99 13.82 16.47
C LEU A 161 20.20 15.31 16.82
N PRO A 162 20.72 15.69 18.00
CA PRO A 162 20.99 17.09 18.32
C PRO A 162 21.96 17.79 17.36
N GLN A 163 22.80 17.03 16.65
CA GLN A 163 23.77 17.58 15.69
C GLN A 163 23.10 18.11 14.41
N LEU A 164 21.84 17.77 14.14
CA LEU A 164 21.04 18.30 13.02
C LEU A 164 20.37 19.66 13.36
N GLY A 165 20.55 20.13 14.59
CA GLY A 165 19.95 21.36 15.11
C GLY A 165 18.43 21.27 15.32
N ASP A 166 17.81 22.42 15.58
CA ASP A 166 16.37 22.50 15.89
C ASP A 166 15.46 22.49 14.66
N ARG A 167 16.01 22.70 13.46
CA ARG A 167 15.23 22.72 12.21
C ARG A 167 14.90 21.29 11.78
N PRO A 168 13.61 20.96 11.52
CA PRO A 168 13.23 19.68 10.95
C PRO A 168 14.02 19.32 9.70
N SER A 169 14.19 18.02 9.50
CA SER A 169 14.96 17.40 8.44
C SER A 169 14.24 16.16 7.89
N LEU A 170 14.75 15.60 6.80
CA LEU A 170 14.27 14.32 6.28
C LEU A 170 14.39 13.19 7.32
N ALA A 171 15.40 13.23 8.20
CA ALA A 171 15.60 12.21 9.24
C ALA A 171 14.40 12.17 10.21
N ASP A 172 13.83 13.33 10.57
CA ASP A 172 12.64 13.41 11.42
C ASP A 172 11.48 12.61 10.83
N LEU A 173 11.11 12.95 9.59
CA LEU A 173 9.99 12.31 8.90
C LEU A 173 10.24 10.81 8.66
N ALA A 174 11.51 10.41 8.48
CA ALA A 174 11.89 9.04 8.23
C ALA A 174 11.90 8.18 9.52
N LEU A 175 12.48 8.65 10.61
CA LEU A 175 12.73 7.80 11.79
C LEU A 175 11.52 7.78 12.75
N LEU A 176 10.85 8.92 12.96
CA LEU A 176 9.78 9.06 13.96
C LEU A 176 8.67 8.01 13.86
N PRO A 177 8.19 7.60 12.67
CA PRO A 177 7.18 6.54 12.58
C PRO A 177 7.64 5.19 13.15
N PHE A 178 8.94 4.89 13.11
CA PHE A 178 9.52 3.63 13.58
C PHE A 178 9.78 3.67 15.08
N VAL A 179 10.35 4.78 15.58
CA VAL A 179 10.52 4.99 17.03
C VAL A 179 9.16 4.99 17.74
N ARG A 180 8.13 5.59 17.11
CA ARG A 180 6.73 5.47 17.57
C ARG A 180 6.28 4.01 17.65
N GLN A 181 6.62 3.16 16.68
CA GLN A 181 6.24 1.75 16.73
C GLN A 181 6.99 0.96 17.80
N PHE A 182 8.26 1.29 18.05
CA PHE A 182 9.04 0.70 19.14
C PHE A 182 8.43 1.04 20.50
N ARG A 183 8.18 2.34 20.75
CA ARG A 183 7.53 2.83 21.97
C ARG A 183 6.12 2.27 22.18
N LEU A 184 5.39 1.97 21.11
CA LEU A 184 4.06 1.33 21.23
C LEU A 184 4.12 -0.16 21.61
N ALA A 185 5.25 -0.83 21.39
CA ALA A 185 5.42 -2.24 21.76
C ALA A 185 5.66 -2.39 23.28
N ASP A 186 6.34 -1.42 23.88
CA ASP A 186 6.60 -1.36 25.32
C ASP A 186 6.72 0.10 25.77
N PRO A 187 5.59 0.78 26.07
CA PRO A 187 5.61 2.18 26.47
C PRO A 187 6.39 2.39 27.77
N GLU A 188 6.11 1.62 28.81
CA GLU A 188 6.71 1.80 30.14
C GLU A 188 8.23 1.61 30.10
N GLY A 189 8.69 0.55 29.43
CA GLY A 189 10.11 0.28 29.31
C GLY A 189 10.83 1.27 28.38
N PHE A 190 10.15 1.86 27.39
CA PHE A 190 10.71 2.95 26.60
C PHE A 190 10.87 4.23 27.42
N GLU A 191 9.87 4.61 28.23
CA GLU A 191 9.97 5.80 29.09
C GLU A 191 11.01 5.62 30.21
N ALA A 192 11.16 4.41 30.75
CA ALA A 192 12.12 4.11 31.82
C ALA A 192 13.57 3.91 31.32
N ALA A 193 13.81 3.81 30.00
CA ALA A 193 15.12 3.51 29.45
C ALA A 193 16.12 4.67 29.62
N ALA A 194 17.24 4.40 30.31
CA ALA A 194 18.32 5.35 30.47
C ALA A 194 19.06 5.64 29.15
N GLY A 195 19.47 6.90 28.97
CA GLY A 195 20.25 7.37 27.81
C GLY A 195 19.41 7.74 26.59
N LEU A 196 18.09 7.89 26.74
CA LEU A 196 17.17 8.22 25.65
C LEU A 196 16.48 9.59 25.79
N THR A 197 16.96 10.48 26.66
CA THR A 197 16.30 11.76 26.98
C THR A 197 15.96 12.61 25.74
N GLU A 198 16.88 12.75 24.80
CA GLU A 198 16.68 13.53 23.56
C GLU A 198 15.70 12.82 22.63
N VAL A 199 15.82 11.49 22.48
CA VAL A 199 14.91 10.69 21.64
C VAL A 199 13.49 10.68 22.20
N GLN A 200 13.34 10.59 23.53
CA GLN A 200 12.05 10.63 24.22
C GLN A 200 11.39 12.01 24.04
N ALA A 201 12.14 13.10 24.27
CA ALA A 201 11.65 14.45 24.06
C ALA A 201 11.27 14.71 22.59
N TRP A 202 12.11 14.26 21.67
CA TRP A 202 11.91 14.36 20.22
C TRP A 202 10.66 13.59 19.76
N LEU A 203 10.50 12.33 20.20
CA LEU A 203 9.29 11.56 19.95
C LEU A 203 8.05 12.22 20.60
N GLY A 204 8.18 12.73 21.82
CA GLY A 204 7.10 13.43 22.53
C GLY A 204 6.56 14.62 21.74
N ARG A 205 7.44 15.48 21.24
CA ARG A 205 7.06 16.61 20.36
C ARG A 205 6.32 16.14 19.12
N PHE A 206 6.82 15.08 18.48
CA PHE A 206 6.17 14.50 17.30
C PHE A 206 4.78 13.93 17.61
N LEU A 207 4.62 13.19 18.71
CA LEU A 207 3.34 12.61 19.10
C LEU A 207 2.29 13.68 19.44
N ALA A 208 2.71 14.84 19.91
CA ALA A 208 1.87 16.00 20.17
C ALA A 208 1.63 16.88 18.93
N SER A 209 2.26 16.59 17.79
CA SER A 209 2.26 17.48 16.63
C SER A 209 0.92 17.47 15.86
N PRO A 210 0.46 18.65 15.38
CA PRO A 210 -0.68 18.71 14.47
C PRO A 210 -0.40 18.04 13.13
N GLU A 211 0.86 18.00 12.68
CA GLU A 211 1.29 17.35 11.44
C GLU A 211 1.03 15.85 11.48
N LEU A 212 1.45 15.16 12.56
CA LEU A 212 1.16 13.74 12.74
C LEU A 212 -0.35 13.51 12.81
N THR A 213 -1.06 14.36 13.54
CA THR A 213 -2.52 14.27 13.67
C THR A 213 -3.21 14.37 12.31
N ALA A 214 -2.81 15.35 11.50
CA ALA A 214 -3.37 15.58 10.16
C ALA A 214 -3.09 14.42 9.21
N VAL A 215 -1.85 13.91 9.13
CA VAL A 215 -1.56 12.79 8.22
C VAL A 215 -2.22 11.49 8.66
N MET A 216 -2.53 11.36 9.95
CA MET A 216 -3.25 10.22 10.51
C MET A 216 -4.77 10.39 10.43
N ALA A 217 -5.28 11.57 10.08
CA ALA A 217 -6.70 11.83 9.84
C ALA A 217 -7.09 11.42 8.40
N PRO A 218 -8.40 11.25 8.11
CA PRO A 218 -8.90 11.22 6.74
C PRO A 218 -8.39 12.45 5.96
N PRO A 219 -8.05 12.31 4.66
CA PRO A 219 -9.05 12.00 3.64
C PRO A 219 -8.69 10.70 2.91
N TRP A 220 -9.20 9.59 3.43
CA TRP A 220 -9.13 8.29 2.75
C TRP A 220 -10.24 8.28 1.71
N ALA A 221 -9.88 8.28 0.43
CA ALA A 221 -10.87 8.16 -0.63
C ALA A 221 -11.43 6.73 -0.61
N PRO A 222 -12.75 6.55 -0.83
CA PRO A 222 -13.28 5.27 -1.23
C PRO A 222 -12.50 4.78 -2.45
N ARG A 223 -12.18 3.48 -2.50
CA ARG A 223 -11.58 2.91 -3.70
C ARG A 223 -12.59 3.06 -4.85
N ALA A 224 -12.25 3.81 -5.89
CA ALA A 224 -12.95 3.69 -7.15
C ALA A 224 -12.64 2.30 -7.72
N ALA A 225 -13.66 1.52 -8.07
CA ALA A 225 -13.50 0.18 -8.64
C ALA A 225 -12.73 0.30 -9.96
N TRP A 226 -11.42 0.11 -9.94
CA TRP A 226 -10.60 0.17 -11.14
C TRP A 226 -10.53 -1.23 -11.74
N ARG A 227 -10.90 -1.30 -13.01
CA ARG A 227 -11.02 -2.55 -13.77
C ARG A 227 -9.92 -2.59 -14.82
N SER A 228 -8.76 -3.13 -14.43
CA SER A 228 -7.64 -3.35 -15.34
C SER A 228 -7.98 -4.34 -16.47
N PRO A 229 -7.50 -4.11 -17.70
CA PRO A 229 -7.61 -5.09 -18.80
C PRO A 229 -6.75 -6.35 -18.59
N ARG A 230 -5.86 -6.36 -17.59
CA ARG A 230 -5.00 -7.51 -17.27
C ARG A 230 -5.72 -8.64 -16.53
N TRP A 231 -6.76 -8.29 -15.78
CA TRP A 231 -7.48 -9.24 -14.94
C TRP A 231 -8.73 -9.74 -15.64
N LEU A 232 -9.15 -10.95 -15.25
CA LEU A 232 -10.45 -11.48 -15.64
C LEU A 232 -11.45 -11.16 -14.55
N TYR A 233 -12.72 -11.04 -14.94
CA TYR A 233 -13.80 -10.70 -14.02
C TYR A 233 -14.93 -11.70 -14.12
N HIS A 234 -15.59 -12.01 -13.01
CA HIS A 234 -16.76 -12.88 -12.98
C HIS A 234 -17.84 -12.28 -12.07
N LEU A 235 -19.09 -12.28 -12.55
CA LEU A 235 -20.25 -11.87 -11.75
C LEU A 235 -20.83 -13.10 -11.01
N ALA A 236 -20.72 -13.08 -9.69
CA ALA A 236 -21.17 -14.15 -8.80
C ALA A 236 -22.30 -13.65 -7.91
N LEU A 237 -23.28 -14.49 -7.57
CA LEU A 237 -24.23 -14.15 -6.52
C LEU A 237 -23.58 -14.32 -5.14
N ALA A 238 -23.83 -13.39 -4.22
CA ALA A 238 -23.22 -13.42 -2.88
C ALA A 238 -23.44 -14.74 -2.10
N PRO A 239 -24.60 -15.43 -2.16
CA PRO A 239 -24.76 -16.74 -1.52
C PRO A 239 -23.82 -17.81 -2.08
N GLU A 240 -23.63 -17.84 -3.41
CA GLU A 240 -22.78 -18.81 -4.08
C GLU A 240 -21.30 -18.58 -3.73
N TRP A 241 -20.87 -17.31 -3.71
CA TRP A 241 -19.53 -16.96 -3.27
C TRP A 241 -19.28 -17.35 -1.81
N ARG A 242 -20.23 -17.08 -0.91
CA ARG A 242 -20.12 -17.49 0.50
C ARG A 242 -19.97 -19.00 0.64
N ALA A 243 -20.72 -19.80 -0.11
CA ALA A 243 -20.60 -21.26 -0.09
C ALA A 243 -19.25 -21.75 -0.64
N ALA A 244 -18.71 -21.12 -1.69
CA ALA A 244 -17.39 -21.45 -2.22
C ALA A 244 -16.26 -21.19 -1.22
N ARG A 245 -16.40 -20.16 -0.37
CA ARG A 245 -15.39 -19.81 0.65
C ARG A 245 -15.17 -20.87 1.71
N SER A 246 -16.16 -21.71 2.02
CA SER A 246 -15.96 -22.82 2.95
C SER A 246 -15.23 -24.02 2.33
N HIS A 247 -15.23 -24.14 1.00
CA HIS A 247 -14.68 -25.28 0.27
C HIS A 247 -13.38 -24.96 -0.49
N GLY A 248 -13.02 -23.67 -0.60
CA GLY A 248 -11.80 -23.22 -1.28
C GLY A 248 -11.88 -23.21 -2.81
N VAL A 249 -13.03 -23.58 -3.39
CA VAL A 249 -13.25 -23.68 -4.84
C VAL A 249 -14.63 -23.13 -5.22
N TYR A 250 -14.70 -22.37 -6.31
CA TYR A 250 -15.93 -21.83 -6.91
C TYR A 250 -16.28 -22.59 -8.20
N ARG A 251 -17.56 -22.96 -8.37
CA ARG A 251 -18.03 -23.87 -9.44
C ARG A 251 -19.29 -23.40 -10.17
N ARG A 252 -19.68 -22.12 -10.05
CA ARG A 252 -20.84 -21.61 -10.81
C ARG A 252 -20.35 -21.02 -12.12
N SER A 253 -21.06 -21.32 -13.21
CA SER A 253 -20.68 -20.84 -14.53
C SER A 253 -21.21 -19.42 -14.78
N SER A 254 -22.48 -19.22 -14.47
CA SER A 254 -23.22 -17.97 -14.53
C SER A 254 -24.48 -18.11 -13.66
N ARG A 255 -25.36 -17.11 -13.64
CA ARG A 255 -26.61 -17.18 -12.89
C ARG A 255 -27.43 -18.40 -13.29
N GLY A 256 -27.75 -19.25 -12.31
CA GLY A 256 -28.54 -20.47 -12.51
C GLY A 256 -27.77 -21.69 -13.03
N LEU A 257 -26.60 -21.52 -13.65
CA LEU A 257 -25.84 -22.63 -14.26
C LEU A 257 -24.56 -22.98 -13.49
N SER A 258 -24.29 -24.27 -13.32
CA SER A 258 -23.04 -24.79 -12.75
C SER A 258 -21.95 -24.97 -13.80
N LEU A 259 -20.71 -25.16 -13.34
CA LEU A 259 -19.59 -25.58 -14.19
C LEU A 259 -19.90 -26.93 -14.85
N GLU A 260 -20.58 -27.84 -14.15
CA GLU A 260 -20.94 -29.17 -14.66
C GLU A 260 -21.97 -29.10 -15.79
N ASP A 261 -22.88 -28.12 -15.75
CA ASP A 261 -23.92 -27.95 -16.77
C ASP A 261 -23.34 -27.42 -18.11
N VAL A 262 -22.32 -26.56 -18.03
CA VAL A 262 -21.82 -25.78 -19.17
C VAL A 262 -20.42 -26.20 -19.63
N GLY A 263 -19.62 -26.79 -18.74
CA GLY A 263 -18.23 -27.19 -18.99
C GLY A 263 -17.19 -26.09 -18.77
N PHE A 264 -17.61 -24.86 -18.46
CA PHE A 264 -16.72 -23.73 -18.16
C PHE A 264 -17.40 -22.67 -17.28
N ILE A 265 -16.60 -21.77 -16.70
CA ILE A 265 -17.08 -20.58 -16.00
C ILE A 265 -16.97 -19.35 -16.91
N HIS A 266 -18.05 -18.58 -17.04
CA HIS A 266 -18.07 -17.35 -17.82
C HIS A 266 -17.23 -16.28 -17.11
N ALA A 267 -16.27 -15.69 -17.81
CA ALA A 267 -15.57 -14.51 -17.34
C ALA A 267 -15.75 -13.37 -18.34
N SER A 268 -15.31 -12.19 -17.96
CA SER A 268 -15.40 -10.96 -18.72
C SER A 268 -14.08 -10.21 -18.65
N HIS A 269 -13.74 -9.51 -19.73
CA HIS A 269 -12.80 -8.40 -19.68
C HIS A 269 -13.46 -7.17 -19.04
N SER A 270 -12.66 -6.19 -18.62
CA SER A 270 -13.16 -5.02 -17.89
C SER A 270 -14.24 -4.23 -18.64
N HIS A 271 -14.11 -4.09 -19.96
CA HIS A 271 -15.04 -3.36 -20.83
C HIS A 271 -16.39 -4.08 -21.04
N GLN A 272 -16.45 -5.39 -20.76
CA GLN A 272 -17.64 -6.23 -21.00
C GLN A 272 -18.60 -6.26 -19.82
N LEU A 273 -18.13 -5.81 -18.65
CA LEU A 273 -18.82 -6.02 -17.37
C LEU A 273 -20.19 -5.37 -17.30
N GLU A 274 -20.29 -4.12 -17.75
CA GLU A 274 -21.54 -3.36 -17.65
C GLU A 274 -22.66 -4.00 -18.47
N ALA A 275 -22.36 -4.30 -19.74
CA ALA A 275 -23.30 -4.98 -20.63
C ALA A 275 -23.66 -6.39 -20.13
N THR A 276 -22.69 -7.12 -19.57
CA THR A 276 -22.92 -8.46 -19.00
C THR A 276 -23.83 -8.40 -17.79
N HIS A 277 -23.59 -7.47 -16.87
CA HIS A 277 -24.45 -7.24 -15.72
C HIS A 277 -25.87 -6.90 -16.15
N GLN A 278 -26.03 -5.89 -17.02
CA GLN A 278 -27.33 -5.43 -17.47
C GLN A 278 -28.15 -6.53 -18.17
N ARG A 279 -27.49 -7.43 -18.91
CA ARG A 279 -28.17 -8.50 -19.65
C ARG A 279 -28.59 -9.69 -18.78
N PHE A 280 -27.80 -10.05 -17.78
CA PHE A 280 -27.97 -11.34 -17.06
C PHE A 280 -28.24 -11.20 -15.55
N TYR A 281 -27.97 -10.03 -14.98
CA TYR A 281 -27.98 -9.79 -13.53
C TYR A 281 -28.74 -8.53 -13.11
N ALA A 282 -29.34 -7.76 -14.03
CA ALA A 282 -30.03 -6.50 -13.70
C ALA A 282 -31.18 -6.63 -12.68
N ASP A 283 -31.82 -7.79 -12.62
CA ASP A 283 -32.89 -8.13 -11.68
C ASP A 283 -32.39 -8.93 -10.46
N ALA A 284 -31.08 -9.12 -10.32
CA ALA A 284 -30.49 -9.81 -9.18
C ALA A 284 -30.01 -8.82 -8.13
N ASP A 285 -30.41 -9.06 -6.88
CA ASP A 285 -29.79 -8.41 -5.73
C ASP A 285 -28.46 -9.10 -5.37
N ASP A 286 -27.58 -8.39 -4.66
CA ASP A 286 -26.33 -8.92 -4.09
C ASP A 286 -25.37 -9.58 -5.09
N VAL A 287 -25.19 -8.94 -6.25
CA VAL A 287 -24.19 -9.34 -7.25
C VAL A 287 -22.80 -8.91 -6.80
N LEU A 288 -21.85 -9.85 -6.81
CA LEU A 288 -20.44 -9.60 -6.54
C LEU A 288 -19.62 -9.66 -7.83
N LEU A 289 -18.66 -8.75 -7.94
CA LEU A 289 -17.60 -8.78 -8.92
C LEU A 289 -16.40 -9.52 -8.33
N LEU A 290 -16.04 -10.69 -8.87
CA LEU A 290 -14.80 -11.38 -8.56
C LEU A 290 -13.71 -10.92 -9.54
N THR A 291 -12.56 -10.44 -9.04
CA THR A 291 -11.38 -10.16 -9.87
C THR A 291 -10.41 -11.34 -9.80
N ILE A 292 -10.01 -11.87 -10.95
CA ILE A 292 -9.30 -13.15 -11.09
C ILE A 292 -7.95 -12.93 -11.76
N ASP A 293 -6.89 -13.53 -11.20
CA ASP A 293 -5.55 -13.57 -11.77
C ASP A 293 -5.40 -14.73 -12.76
N PRO A 294 -5.35 -14.48 -14.09
CA PRO A 294 -5.22 -15.55 -15.07
C PRO A 294 -3.89 -16.32 -14.94
N ARG A 295 -2.85 -15.74 -14.32
CA ARG A 295 -1.58 -16.43 -14.10
C ARG A 295 -1.73 -17.51 -13.03
N ARG A 296 -2.56 -17.27 -12.01
CA ARG A 296 -2.84 -18.27 -10.96
C ARG A 296 -3.70 -19.41 -11.48
N LEU A 297 -4.59 -19.14 -12.44
CA LEU A 297 -5.30 -20.18 -13.17
C LEU A 297 -4.33 -21.05 -13.97
N ALA A 298 -3.40 -20.43 -14.72
CA ALA A 298 -2.38 -21.15 -15.47
C ALA A 298 -1.49 -22.03 -14.56
N THR A 299 -1.04 -21.50 -13.42
CA THR A 299 -0.28 -22.29 -12.42
C THR A 299 -1.08 -23.47 -11.86
N ALA A 300 -2.41 -23.33 -11.75
CA ALA A 300 -3.30 -24.41 -11.33
C ALA A 300 -3.66 -25.38 -12.47
N GLY A 301 -3.10 -25.21 -13.68
CA GLY A 301 -3.38 -26.05 -14.83
C GLY A 301 -4.76 -25.81 -15.45
N ILE A 302 -5.39 -24.66 -15.19
CA ILE A 302 -6.73 -24.33 -15.69
C ILE A 302 -6.59 -23.40 -16.90
N ALA A 303 -7.08 -23.86 -18.05
CA ALA A 303 -7.05 -23.09 -19.28
C ALA A 303 -8.11 -21.97 -19.28
N VAL A 304 -7.76 -20.85 -19.87
CA VAL A 304 -8.70 -19.78 -20.24
C VAL A 304 -8.75 -19.73 -21.76
N VAL A 305 -9.95 -19.83 -22.34
CA VAL A 305 -10.18 -19.84 -23.79
C VAL A 305 -11.06 -18.66 -24.16
N GLU A 306 -10.63 -17.87 -25.14
CA GLU A 306 -11.44 -16.78 -25.71
C GLU A 306 -12.40 -17.37 -26.75
N GLU A 307 -13.71 -17.18 -26.56
CA GLU A 307 -14.72 -17.69 -27.48
C GLU A 307 -15.76 -16.63 -27.82
N PRO A 308 -16.28 -16.61 -29.07
CA PRO A 308 -17.23 -15.61 -29.50
C PRO A 308 -18.60 -15.79 -28.83
N ALA A 309 -19.16 -14.71 -28.30
CA ALA A 309 -20.52 -14.68 -27.81
C ALA A 309 -21.52 -14.83 -28.97
N PRO A 310 -22.57 -15.66 -28.82
CA PRO A 310 -23.59 -15.82 -29.84
C PRO A 310 -24.24 -14.50 -30.24
N GLY A 311 -24.26 -14.22 -31.55
CA GLY A 311 -24.92 -13.05 -32.14
C GLY A 311 -24.08 -11.78 -32.22
N SER A 312 -23.07 -11.58 -31.36
CA SER A 312 -22.16 -10.42 -31.46
C SER A 312 -20.80 -10.78 -32.07
N GLY A 313 -20.32 -12.01 -31.89
CA GLY A 313 -18.97 -12.42 -32.29
C GLY A 313 -17.86 -11.85 -31.39
N GLU A 314 -18.20 -11.07 -30.38
CA GLU A 314 -17.26 -10.54 -29.39
C GLU A 314 -16.68 -11.69 -28.55
N LEU A 315 -15.36 -11.68 -28.33
CA LEU A 315 -14.68 -12.74 -27.59
C LEU A 315 -14.85 -12.55 -26.07
N PHE A 316 -15.30 -13.60 -25.40
CA PHE A 316 -15.37 -13.68 -23.95
C PHE A 316 -14.40 -14.74 -23.42
N PRO A 317 -13.72 -14.48 -22.30
CA PRO A 317 -12.87 -15.48 -21.66
C PRO A 317 -13.72 -16.53 -20.93
N HIS A 318 -13.44 -17.80 -21.18
CA HIS A 318 -14.04 -18.94 -20.50
C HIS A 318 -12.99 -19.73 -19.71
N ILE A 319 -13.23 -19.88 -18.40
CA ILE A 319 -12.35 -20.64 -17.50
C ILE A 319 -12.75 -22.12 -17.57
N ARG A 320 -11.90 -22.97 -18.16
CA ARG A 320 -12.14 -24.40 -18.40
C ARG A 320 -11.83 -25.26 -17.17
N GLY A 321 -12.50 -24.98 -16.06
CA GLY A 321 -12.32 -25.74 -14.83
C GLY A 321 -12.86 -25.03 -13.58
N PRO A 322 -12.78 -25.70 -12.42
CA PRO A 322 -13.21 -25.11 -11.16
C PRO A 322 -12.29 -23.95 -10.76
N LEU A 323 -12.85 -22.78 -10.43
CA LEU A 323 -12.09 -21.58 -10.06
C LEU A 323 -11.52 -21.73 -8.64
N PRO A 324 -10.19 -21.85 -8.45
CA PRO A 324 -9.59 -21.91 -7.13
C PRO A 324 -9.72 -20.53 -6.48
N LEU A 325 -10.11 -20.47 -5.21
CA LEU A 325 -10.22 -19.18 -4.52
C LEU A 325 -8.88 -18.46 -4.40
N ALA A 326 -7.76 -19.19 -4.45
CA ALA A 326 -6.43 -18.62 -4.53
C ALA A 326 -6.20 -17.80 -5.80
N ALA A 327 -6.96 -18.02 -6.88
CA ALA A 327 -6.90 -17.22 -8.11
C ALA A 327 -7.73 -15.93 -8.03
N VAL A 328 -8.62 -15.80 -7.05
CA VAL A 328 -9.45 -14.60 -6.84
C VAL A 328 -8.66 -13.57 -6.01
N LEU A 329 -8.35 -12.43 -6.62
CA LEU A 329 -7.58 -11.34 -6.01
C LEU A 329 -8.44 -10.44 -5.11
N ALA A 330 -9.68 -10.20 -5.50
CA ALA A 330 -10.65 -9.39 -4.77
C ALA A 330 -12.09 -9.79 -5.11
N TRP A 331 -13.02 -9.47 -4.21
CA TRP A 331 -14.45 -9.50 -4.48
C TRP A 331 -15.10 -8.27 -3.86
N GLU A 332 -16.03 -7.67 -4.59
CA GLU A 332 -16.75 -6.47 -4.16
C GLU A 332 -18.19 -6.49 -4.68
N PRO A 333 -19.14 -5.77 -4.05
CA PRO A 333 -20.44 -5.54 -4.66
C PRO A 333 -20.26 -4.90 -6.04
N PHE A 334 -20.98 -5.42 -7.04
CA PHE A 334 -21.01 -4.76 -8.34
C PHE A 334 -21.75 -3.41 -8.17
N PRO A 335 -21.14 -2.28 -8.58
CA PRO A 335 -21.81 -1.00 -8.50
C PRO A 335 -22.99 -1.00 -9.48
N VAL A 336 -24.20 -0.79 -8.94
CA VAL A 336 -25.44 -0.63 -9.71
C VAL A 336 -25.59 0.81 -10.17
#